data_AF-X0W7G5-F1
#
_entry.id   AF-X0W7G5-F1
#
_cell.length_a   1.000
_cell.length_b   1.000
_cell.length_c   1.000
_cell.angle_alpha   90.00
_cell.angle_beta   90.00
_cell.angle_gamma   90.00
#
_symmetry.space_group_name_H-M   'P 1'
#
loop_
_entity.id
_entity.type
_entity.pdbx_description
1 polymer ?
#
loop_
_entity_poly.entity_id
_entity_poly.type
_entity_poly.pdbx_seq_one_letter_code
_entity_poly.pdbx_strand_id
1 'polypeptide(L)' 'MPESKALIFQIQKMSTEDGPGIRTTVFFKQCPLNCIWCHNPESILKNKQLE' A
#
# COMPACT_ATOMS: atom_id res chain seq x y z
N MET A 1 10.26 -12.07 -21.14
CA MET A 1 9.13 -11.55 -20.33
C MET A 1 9.60 -10.25 -19.69
N PRO A 2 8.88 -9.13 -19.81
CA PRO A 2 9.26 -7.92 -19.09
C PRO A 2 9.20 -8.17 -17.58
N GLU A 3 10.16 -7.63 -16.85
CA GLU A 3 10.27 -7.73 -15.40
C GLU A 3 9.04 -7.09 -14.73
N SER A 4 8.31 -7.83 -13.89
CA SER A 4 7.13 -7.29 -13.21
C SER A 4 7.54 -6.36 -12.08
N LYS A 5 7.29 -5.05 -12.25
CA LYS A 5 7.56 -4.01 -11.25
C LYS A 5 6.26 -3.49 -10.66
N ALA A 6 6.26 -3.23 -9.36
CA ALA A 6 5.14 -2.62 -8.63
C ALA A 6 5.61 -1.40 -7.83
N LEU A 7 4.70 -0.45 -7.61
CA LEU A 7 4.96 0.73 -6.78
C LEU A 7 4.41 0.48 -5.37
N ILE A 8 5.29 0.62 -4.39
CA ILE A 8 4.99 0.41 -2.96
C ILE A 8 5.20 1.75 -2.26
N PHE A 9 4.30 2.11 -1.35
CA PHE A 9 4.44 3.34 -0.56
C PHE A 9 4.85 3.07 0.89
N GLN A 10 4.57 1.88 1.42
CA GLN A 10 4.94 1.50 2.77
C GLN A 10 5.16 -0.01 2.88
N ILE A 11 6.11 -0.40 3.73
CA ILE A 11 6.29 -1.78 4.19
C ILE A 11 6.23 -1.75 5.71
N GLN A 12 5.18 -2.34 6.27
CA GLN A 12 4.99 -2.46 7.70
C GLN A 12 5.40 -3.86 8.15
N LYS A 13 6.43 -3.93 9.00
CA LYS A 13 6.88 -5.18 9.60
C LYS A 13 6.11 -5.42 10.89
N MET A 14 5.96 -6.68 11.27
CA MET A 14 5.37 -7.10 12.54
C MET A 14 3.92 -6.64 12.76
N SER A 15 3.13 -6.51 11.69
CA SER A 15 1.70 -6.19 11.80
C SER A 15 0.92 -7.34 12.43
N THR A 16 0.10 -7.04 13.43
CA THR A 16 -0.82 -7.97 14.11
C THR A 16 -2.27 -7.78 13.68
N GLU A 17 -2.57 -6.66 13.00
CA GLU A 17 -3.94 -6.25 12.67
C GLU A 17 -4.34 -6.63 11.24
N ASP A 18 -3.38 -6.85 10.35
CA ASP A 18 -3.62 -7.14 8.92
C ASP A 18 -3.86 -8.64 8.63
N GLY A 19 -4.29 -9.41 9.64
CA GLY A 19 -4.62 -10.82 9.54
C GLY A 19 -4.02 -11.67 10.66
N PRO A 20 -4.28 -13.00 10.66
CA PRO A 20 -3.85 -13.86 11.77
C PRO A 20 -2.33 -13.95 11.91
N GLY A 21 -1.84 -13.78 13.14
CA GLY A 21 -0.43 -13.88 13.51
C GLY A 21 0.35 -12.58 13.25
N ILE A 22 1.67 -12.70 13.16
CA ILE A 22 2.57 -11.57 12.88
C ILE A 22 2.89 -11.55 11.39
N ARG A 23 2.64 -10.42 10.72
CA ARG A 23 2.76 -10.26 9.26
C ARG A 23 3.70 -9.12 8.88
N THR A 24 4.26 -9.23 7.68
CA THR A 24 4.83 -8.07 6.98
C THR A 24 3.82 -7.65 5.92
N THR A 25 3.23 -6.47 6.10
CA THR A 25 2.24 -5.90 5.18
C THR A 25 2.96 -5.00 4.18
N VAL A 26 2.71 -5.22 2.89
CA VAL A 26 3.25 -4.40 1.80
C VAL A 26 2.11 -3.60 1.20
N PHE A 27 2.18 -2.29 1.32
CA PHE A 27 1.14 -1.38 0.83
C PHE A 27 1.48 -0.85 -0.57
N PHE A 28 0.66 -1.22 -1.54
CA PHE A 28 0.81 -0.86 -2.93
C PHE A 28 0.19 0.51 -3.24
N LYS A 29 0.77 1.21 -4.20
CA LYS A 29 0.16 2.37 -4.86
C LYS A 29 -0.86 1.92 -5.91
N GLN A 30 -1.70 2.85 -6.34
CA GLN A 30 -2.72 2.72 -7.38
C GLN A 30 -4.02 2.02 -6.95
N CYS A 31 -4.70 2.54 -5.93
CA CYS A 31 -6.09 2.18 -5.66
C CYS A 31 -7.03 2.94 -6.62
N PRO A 32 -7.90 2.27 -7.40
CA PRO A 32 -8.82 2.93 -8.31
C PRO A 32 -10.05 3.54 -7.62
N LEU A 33 -10.19 3.35 -6.30
CA LEU A 33 -11.32 3.83 -5.51
C LEU A 33 -11.01 5.18 -4.84
N ASN A 34 -12.07 5.96 -4.60
CA ASN A 34 -12.02 7.25 -3.90
C ASN A 34 -12.98 7.25 -2.71
N CYS A 35 -12.79 6.31 -1.78
CA CYS A 35 -13.63 6.18 -0.60
C CYS A 35 -13.53 7.45 0.27
N ILE A 36 -14.68 7.97 0.75
CA ILE A 36 -14.76 9.20 1.57
C ILE A 36 -13.91 9.11 2.86
N TRP A 37 -13.82 7.91 3.41
CA TRP A 37 -13.13 7.51 4.62
C TRP A 37 -11.92 6.58 4.34
N CYS A 38 -11.19 6.83 3.25
CA CYS A 38 -10.00 6.04 2.95
C CYS A 38 -8.94 6.25 4.03
N HIS A 39 -8.52 5.18 4.71
CA HIS A 39 -7.44 5.24 5.70
C HIS A 39 -6.04 5.35 5.08
N ASN A 40 -5.90 5.09 3.77
CA ASN A 40 -4.62 5.14 3.04
C ASN A 40 -4.77 5.98 1.76
N PRO A 41 -5.04 7.30 1.84
CA PRO A 41 -5.21 8.15 0.67
C PRO A 41 -3.95 8.22 -0.23
N GLU A 42 -2.77 7.96 0.33
CA GLU A 42 -1.50 7.86 -0.38
C GLU A 42 -1.51 6.73 -1.41
N SER A 43 -2.35 5.71 -1.21
CA SER A 43 -2.48 4.59 -2.15
C SER A 43 -3.17 4.98 -3.47
N ILE A 44 -3.94 6.08 -3.51
CA ILE A 44 -4.81 6.41 -4.65
C ILE A 44 -3.98 6.90 -5.85
N LEU A 45 -3.07 7.84 -5.60
CA LEU A 45 -2.28 8.47 -6.66
C LEU A 45 -1.10 7.60 -7.10
N LYS A 46 -0.85 7.56 -8.41
CA LYS A 46 0.27 6.79 -9.00
C LYS A 46 1.64 7.34 -8.62
N ASN A 47 1.74 8.66 -8.48
CA ASN A 47 3.01 9.34 -8.28
C ASN A 47 3.53 9.16 -6.86
N LYS A 48 4.86 9.27 -6.73
CA LYS A 48 5.48 9.45 -5.42
C LYS A 48 4.95 10.74 -4.82
N GLN A 49 4.51 10.64 -3.58
CA GLN A 49 4.30 11.79 -2.71
C GLN A 49 5.56 11.85 -1.84
N LEU A 50 6.21 13.01 -1.80
CA LEU A 50 7.31 13.26 -0.89
C LEU A 50 6.67 13.60 0.47
N GLU A 51 7.22 13.05 1.54
CA GLU A 51 6.92 13.51 2.91
C GLU A 51 7.51 14.90 3.14
#